data_AF-A0AB39YG29-F1
#
_entry.id   AF-A0AB39YG29-F1
#
_cell.length_a   1.000
_cell.length_b   1.000
_cell.length_c   1.000
_cell.angle_alpha   90.00
_cell.angle_beta   90.00
_cell.angle_gamma   90.00
#
_symmetry.space_group_name_H-M   'P 1'
#
loop_
_entity.id
_entity.type
_entity.pdbx_description
1 polymer ?
#
loop_
_entity_poly.entity_id
_entity_poly.type
_entity_poly.pdbx_seq_one_letter_code
_entity_poly.pdbx_strand_id
1 'polypeptide(L)'
;MSASHPASGPEPRLWTPPGARGSRAGVPPGETPPGESSTGSGAGPYRPLSRGWAMAPLLAICFVALVVALFFLTYAITLMT
;
A
#
# COMPACT_ATOMS: atom_id res chain seq x y z
N MET A 1 -36.77 39.04 -50.61
CA MET A 1 -35.91 39.64 -49.57
C MET A 1 -36.76 39.77 -48.32
N SER A 2 -36.65 38.79 -47.41
CA SER A 2 -37.38 38.76 -46.14
C SER A 2 -36.43 38.29 -45.04
N ALA A 3 -36.41 39.04 -43.94
CA ALA A 3 -35.66 38.72 -42.74
C ALA A 3 -36.47 37.79 -41.82
N SER A 4 -35.78 36.88 -41.12
CA SER A 4 -36.25 36.28 -39.87
C SER A 4 -35.05 35.89 -38.98
N HIS A 5 -34.96 36.60 -37.85
CA HIS A 5 -34.19 36.39 -36.62
C HIS A 5 -34.53 35.02 -35.94
N PRO A 6 -33.91 34.53 -34.83
CA PRO A 6 -32.52 34.37 -34.31
C PRO A 6 -32.11 32.87 -34.11
N ALA A 7 -30.82 32.60 -33.83
CA ALA A 7 -30.38 31.55 -32.88
C ALA A 7 -28.91 31.83 -32.49
N SER A 8 -28.61 32.65 -31.47
CA SER A 8 -28.44 32.27 -30.06
C SER A 8 -27.43 31.13 -29.81
N GLY A 9 -26.16 31.51 -29.63
CA GLY A 9 -25.15 30.70 -28.94
C GLY A 9 -23.75 30.86 -29.54
N PRO A 10 -22.74 31.30 -28.78
CA PRO A 10 -21.36 31.15 -29.23
C PRO A 10 -21.05 29.65 -29.34
N GLU A 11 -20.65 29.23 -30.55
CA GLU A 11 -20.02 27.93 -30.82
C GLU A 11 -19.09 27.56 -29.64
N PRO A 12 -19.23 26.40 -28.98
CA PRO A 12 -18.31 26.04 -27.92
C PRO A 12 -16.91 25.98 -28.54
N ARG A 13 -16.03 26.92 -28.17
CA ARG A 13 -14.61 26.78 -28.46
C ARG A 13 -14.21 25.46 -27.81
N LEU A 14 -14.04 24.42 -28.63
CA LEU A 14 -13.54 23.12 -28.22
C LEU A 14 -12.18 23.34 -27.59
N TRP A 15 -12.19 23.58 -26.27
CA TRP A 15 -10.98 23.68 -25.50
C TRP A 15 -10.30 22.32 -25.61
N THR A 16 -9.22 22.35 -26.34
CA THR A 16 -8.39 21.20 -26.63
C THR A 16 -7.27 21.26 -25.60
N PRO A 17 -7.33 20.49 -24.50
CA PRO A 17 -6.24 20.45 -23.55
C PRO A 17 -4.97 19.94 -24.26
N PRO A 18 -3.79 20.53 -24.01
CA PRO A 18 -2.53 19.96 -24.49
C PRO A 18 -2.43 18.52 -24.01
N GLY A 19 -2.31 17.56 -24.92
CA GLY A 19 -2.29 16.11 -24.62
C GLY A 19 -3.41 15.26 -25.22
N ALA A 20 -4.52 15.85 -25.69
CA ALA A 20 -5.62 15.09 -26.31
C ALA A 20 -5.35 14.59 -27.76
N ARG A 21 -4.11 14.67 -28.25
CA ARG A 21 -3.62 13.97 -29.47
C ARG A 21 -2.58 12.88 -29.11
N GLY A 22 -2.71 12.30 -27.92
CA GLY A 22 -1.72 11.39 -27.35
C GLY A 22 -2.35 10.20 -26.63
N SER A 23 -3.50 9.70 -27.09
CA SER A 23 -4.15 8.50 -26.54
C SER A 23 -3.40 7.19 -26.85
N ARG A 24 -2.07 7.24 -27.05
CA ARG A 24 -1.19 6.06 -27.19
C ARG A 24 0.12 6.18 -26.40
N ALA A 25 0.25 7.11 -25.48
CA ALA A 25 1.34 7.09 -24.51
C ALA A 25 0.81 6.54 -23.18
N GLY A 26 0.35 5.29 -23.22
CA GLY A 26 0.39 4.50 -21.99
C GLY A 26 1.83 4.49 -21.53
N VAL A 27 2.07 4.88 -20.27
CA VAL A 27 3.38 4.82 -19.62
C VAL A 27 4.03 3.50 -20.04
N PRO A 28 5.19 3.52 -20.74
CA PRO A 28 5.81 2.29 -21.22
C PRO A 28 5.91 1.30 -20.06
N PRO A 29 5.66 -0.01 -20.27
CA PRO A 29 5.85 -1.00 -19.21
C PRO A 29 7.29 -0.90 -18.69
N GLY A 30 7.47 -0.32 -17.50
CA GLY A 30 8.79 0.07 -16.95
C GLY A 30 8.92 1.52 -16.46
N GLU A 31 7.95 2.39 -16.76
CA GLU A 31 7.96 3.82 -16.33
C GLU A 31 7.00 4.11 -15.17
N THR A 32 6.56 3.06 -14.49
CA THR A 32 6.36 3.16 -13.04
C THR A 32 7.76 3.26 -12.44
N PRO A 33 8.08 4.28 -11.61
CA PRO A 33 9.31 4.27 -10.82
C PRO A 33 9.48 2.86 -10.22
N PRO A 34 10.69 2.26 -10.29
CA PRO A 34 10.90 0.91 -9.78
C PRO A 34 10.28 0.87 -8.39
N GLY A 35 9.23 0.07 -8.25
CA GLY A 35 8.36 0.12 -7.08
C GLY A 35 9.26 0.13 -5.88
N GLU A 36 9.23 1.24 -5.12
CA GLU A 36 10.15 1.50 -4.03
C GLU A 36 10.02 0.32 -3.10
N SER A 37 10.93 -0.64 -3.28
CA SER A 37 10.74 -1.96 -2.74
C SER A 37 10.63 -1.73 -1.25
N SER A 38 9.46 -2.00 -0.67
CA SER A 38 9.19 -1.86 0.77
C SER A 38 10.05 -2.82 1.62
N THR A 39 11.14 -3.31 1.06
CA THR A 39 12.12 -4.20 1.64
C THR A 39 13.51 -3.70 1.25
N GLY A 40 13.90 -2.56 1.81
CA GLY A 40 15.31 -2.21 1.93
C GLY A 40 15.88 -2.76 3.23
N SER A 41 16.22 -4.06 3.31
CA SER A 41 17.11 -4.53 4.40
C SER A 41 18.59 -4.49 4.02
N GLY A 42 18.92 -4.13 2.77
CA GLY A 42 20.27 -4.16 2.22
C GLY A 42 20.74 -2.87 1.54
N ALA A 43 20.09 -1.73 1.78
CA ALA A 43 20.43 -0.45 1.14
C ALA A 43 21.47 0.37 1.94
N GLY A 44 22.57 -0.26 2.36
CA GLY A 44 23.67 0.41 3.06
C GLY A 44 24.87 -0.52 3.24
N PRO A 45 26.06 0.03 3.58
CA PRO A 45 27.25 -0.78 3.86
C PRO A 45 26.93 -1.92 4.82
N TYR A 46 27.53 -3.10 4.60
CA TYR A 46 27.30 -4.29 5.43
C TYR A 46 27.36 -3.91 6.91
N ARG A 47 26.27 -4.13 7.64
CA ARG A 47 26.23 -4.01 9.09
C ARG A 47 26.04 -5.42 9.66
N PRO A 48 26.95 -5.93 10.50
CA PRO A 48 26.71 -7.20 11.16
C PRO A 48 25.45 -7.07 12.01
N LEU A 49 24.45 -7.89 11.70
CA LEU A 49 23.23 -7.96 12.50
C LEU A 49 23.62 -8.49 13.88
N SER A 50 23.43 -7.68 14.92
CA SER A 50 23.72 -8.11 16.29
C SER A 50 22.79 -9.26 16.67
N ARG A 51 23.33 -10.48 16.73
CA ARG A 51 22.55 -11.71 16.98
C ARG A 51 21.80 -11.71 18.32
N GLY A 52 22.22 -10.87 19.27
CA GLY A 52 21.72 -10.87 20.65
C GLY A 52 20.24 -10.52 20.82
N TRP A 53 19.66 -9.68 19.95
CA TRP A 53 18.28 -9.20 20.13
C TRP A 53 17.24 -9.91 19.28
N ALA A 54 17.66 -10.72 18.30
CA ALA A 54 16.73 -11.39 17.39
C ALA A 54 15.78 -12.36 18.11
N MET A 55 16.26 -12.99 19.19
CA MET A 55 15.48 -13.99 19.95
C MET A 55 14.63 -13.40 21.07
N ALA A 56 14.92 -12.17 21.51
CA ALA A 56 14.17 -11.52 22.59
C ALA A 56 12.64 -11.40 22.31
N PRO A 57 12.19 -10.91 21.15
CA PRO A 57 10.75 -10.81 20.87
C PRO A 57 10.09 -12.18 20.74
N LEU A 58 10.78 -13.17 20.16
CA LEU A 58 10.26 -14.54 20.05
C LEU A 58 10.06 -15.14 21.44
N LEU A 59 11.05 -15.01 22.32
CA LEU A 59 10.97 -15.53 23.69
C LEU A 59 9.84 -14.85 24.49
N ALA A 60 9.67 -13.54 24.33
CA ALA A 60 8.59 -12.80 24.97
C ALA A 60 7.20 -13.31 24.54
N ILE A 61 7.00 -13.54 23.23
CA ILE A 61 5.73 -14.08 22.71
C ILE A 61 5.51 -15.50 23.22
N CYS A 62 6.52 -16.37 23.15
CA CYS A 62 6.42 -17.74 23.67
C CYS A 62 6.08 -17.78 25.16
N PHE A 63 6.67 -16.89 25.96
CA PHE A 63 6.41 -16.78 27.38
C PHE A 63 4.95 -16.36 27.66
N VAL A 64 4.47 -15.32 26.99
CA VAL A 64 3.07 -14.88 27.12
C VAL A 64 2.10 -15.99 26.71
N ALA A 65 2.37 -16.68 25.60
CA ALA A 65 1.57 -17.81 25.14
C ALA A 65 1.53 -18.95 26.19
N LEU A 66 2.67 -19.27 26.82
CA LEU A 66 2.75 -20.26 27.89
C LEU A 66 1.91 -19.88 29.11
N VAL A 67 1.96 -18.62 29.55
CA VAL A 67 1.15 -18.13 30.68
C VAL A 67 -0.35 -18.25 30.37
N VAL A 68 -0.76 -17.84 29.17
CA VAL A 68 -2.16 -17.94 28.73
C VAL A 68 -2.60 -19.40 28.66
N ALA A 69 -1.77 -20.29 28.10
CA ALA A 69 -2.06 -21.72 28.02
C ALA A 69 -2.23 -22.36 29.41
N LEU A 70 -1.34 -22.02 30.36
CA LEU A 70 -1.43 -22.51 31.74
C LEU A 70 -2.68 -22.00 32.46
N PHE A 71 -3.08 -20.75 32.23
CA PHE A 71 -4.33 -20.22 32.77
C PHE A 71 -5.53 -21.03 32.29
N PHE A 72 -5.65 -21.28 30.98
CA PHE A 72 -6.76 -22.09 30.47
C PHE A 72 -6.70 -23.54 30.92
N LEU A 73 -5.49 -24.12 31.02
CA LEU A 73 -5.31 -25.47 31.52
C LEU A 73 -5.79 -25.61 32.98
N THR A 74 -5.36 -24.69 33.85
CA THR A 74 -5.78 -24.69 35.27
C THR A 74 -7.27 -24.41 35.41
N TYR A 75 -7.82 -23.48 34.63
CA TYR A 75 -9.27 -23.23 34.57
C TYR A 75 -10.06 -24.47 34.13
N ALA A 76 -9.62 -25.17 33.09
CA ALA A 76 -10.26 -26.38 32.60
C ALA A 76 -10.23 -27.50 33.64
N ILE A 77 -9.10 -27.70 34.33
CA ILE A 77 -8.99 -28.66 35.43
C ILE A 77 -9.99 -28.29 36.53
N THR A 78 -10.04 -27.02 36.94
CA THR A 78 -10.94 -26.54 38.00
C THR A 78 -12.41 -26.73 37.64
N LEU A 79 -12.79 -26.57 36.36
CA LEU A 79 -14.16 -26.84 35.91
C LEU A 79 -14.47 -28.33 35.78
N MET A 80 -13.45 -29.15 35.52
CA MET A 80 -13.60 -30.59 35.33
C MET A 80 -13.69 -31.35 36.66
N THR A 81 -12.98 -30.87 37.69
CA THR A 81 -12.95 -31.46 39.04
C THR A 81 -14.11 -30.98 39.89
#